data_AF-A0A971JXF1-F1
#
_entry.id   AF-A0A971JXF1-F1
#
_cell.length_a   1.000
_cell.length_b   1.000
_cell.length_c   1.000
_cell.angle_alpha   90.00
_cell.angle_beta   90.00
_cell.angle_gamma   90.00
#
_symmetry.space_group_name_H-M   'P 1'
#
loop_
_entity.id
_entity.type
_entity.pdbx_description
1 polymer ?
#
loop_
_entity_poly.entity_id
_entity_poly.type
_entity_poly.pdbx_seq_one_letter_code
_entity_poly.pdbx_strand_id
1 'polypeptide(L)'
;MAEDKVESTMPPSVEHPRKKRTAFWSSLIAGLYLMTLALATAVYTNASSIDLLTEGVRQNVDLAAVGLDEDSAETFALRTLSYLQGNSDEWDISQVVGESILPIPEAFMAHMANVRYWFAPADTLLFMGRMIVLLALPWVLLGVKRGRKVCFSLKGYYTGALILLVFIAGMGVWSVLDFQGMWHLLHKVIIPDGIFSAAEPIMQLFPLQLFAGYAEPVFTAFGIISALLLIAPLIWGMKAYASHKEGSPPHKPRDSK
;
A
#
# COMPACT_ATOMS: atom_id res chain seq x y z
N MET A 1 4.03 72.00 -24.96
CA MET A 1 4.97 70.87 -24.77
C MET A 1 5.07 70.58 -23.29
N ALA A 2 4.45 69.48 -22.85
CA ALA A 2 4.79 68.64 -21.70
C ALA A 2 3.55 67.77 -21.43
N GLU A 3 3.49 66.61 -22.09
CA GLU A 3 2.51 65.57 -21.77
C GLU A 3 3.04 64.77 -20.57
N ASP A 4 2.29 64.81 -19.47
CA ASP A 4 2.51 63.99 -18.29
C ASP A 4 2.29 62.51 -18.65
N LYS A 5 3.37 61.74 -18.62
CA LYS A 5 3.35 60.30 -18.85
C LYS A 5 3.03 59.60 -17.53
N VAL A 6 1.74 59.38 -17.28
CA VAL A 6 1.26 58.56 -16.16
C VAL A 6 1.76 57.12 -16.35
N GLU A 7 2.77 56.75 -15.57
CA GLU A 7 3.32 55.40 -15.51
C GLU A 7 2.31 54.50 -14.78
N SER A 8 1.57 53.72 -15.56
CA SER A 8 0.64 52.70 -15.10
C SER A 8 1.40 51.57 -14.38
N THR A 9 1.48 51.65 -13.06
CA THR A 9 1.93 50.55 -12.21
C THR A 9 0.83 49.48 -12.18
N MET A 10 0.92 48.46 -13.04
CA MET A 10 0.08 47.27 -12.87
C MET A 10 0.44 46.56 -11.56
N PRO A 11 -0.53 46.17 -10.73
CA PRO A 11 -0.27 45.41 -9.52
C PRO A 11 0.23 43.99 -9.86
N PRO A 12 1.04 43.38 -8.97
CA PRO A 12 1.53 42.02 -9.16
C PRO A 12 0.34 41.07 -9.30
N SER A 13 0.37 40.23 -10.34
CA SER A 13 -0.71 39.30 -10.67
C SER A 13 -1.13 38.47 -9.45
N VAL A 14 -2.38 38.70 -9.01
CA VAL A 14 -3.01 37.93 -7.94
C VAL A 14 -3.21 36.51 -8.44
N GLU A 15 -2.27 35.62 -8.11
CA GLU A 15 -2.47 34.19 -8.31
C GLU A 15 -3.74 33.77 -7.56
N HIS A 16 -4.81 33.47 -8.31
CA HIS A 16 -6.14 33.26 -7.76
C HIS A 16 -6.15 32.19 -6.64
N PRO A 17 -6.76 32.47 -5.46
CA PRO A 17 -6.82 31.53 -4.33
C PRO A 17 -7.45 30.17 -4.68
N ARG A 18 -8.29 30.12 -5.73
CA ARG A 18 -8.84 28.88 -6.28
C ARG A 18 -7.77 27.90 -6.80
N LYS A 19 -6.71 28.39 -7.45
CA LYS A 19 -5.62 27.53 -8.00
C LYS A 19 -4.77 26.90 -6.90
N LYS A 20 -4.52 27.63 -5.80
CA LYS A 20 -3.80 27.10 -4.63
C LYS A 20 -4.61 26.03 -3.90
N ARG A 21 -5.93 26.21 -3.81
CA ARG A 21 -6.84 25.22 -3.20
C ARG A 21 -6.92 23.93 -4.01
N THR A 22 -7.06 24.01 -5.33
CA THR A 22 -7.12 22.81 -6.19
C THR A 22 -5.81 22.01 -6.16
N ALA A 23 -4.67 22.70 -6.16
CA ALA A 23 -3.35 22.10 -6.03
C ALA A 23 -3.14 21.31 -4.73
N PHE A 24 -3.65 21.85 -3.63
CA PHE A 24 -3.59 21.18 -2.33
C PHE A 24 -4.38 19.88 -2.35
N TRP A 25 -5.66 19.92 -2.76
CA TRP A 25 -6.52 18.74 -2.75
C TRP A 25 -6.06 17.67 -3.74
N SER A 26 -5.64 18.03 -4.95
CA SER A 26 -5.10 17.05 -5.91
C SER A 26 -3.83 16.38 -5.38
N SER A 27 -2.94 17.13 -4.74
CA SER A 27 -1.71 16.59 -4.15
C SER A 27 -2.02 15.72 -2.93
N LEU A 28 -3.01 16.09 -2.12
CA LEU A 28 -3.51 15.29 -1.00
C LEU A 28 -4.04 13.94 -1.49
N ILE A 29 -4.91 13.94 -2.50
CA ILE A 29 -5.45 12.71 -3.09
C ILE A 29 -4.32 11.86 -3.65
N ALA A 30 -3.34 12.45 -4.34
CA ALA A 30 -2.18 11.73 -4.86
C ALA A 30 -1.33 11.09 -3.74
N GLY A 31 -1.07 11.83 -2.65
CA GLY A 31 -0.33 11.32 -1.50
C GLY A 31 -1.06 10.16 -0.81
N LEU A 32 -2.37 10.32 -0.59
CA LEU A 32 -3.21 9.27 -0.03
C LEU A 32 -3.24 8.03 -0.94
N TYR A 33 -3.48 8.22 -2.23
CA TYR A 33 -3.53 7.15 -3.22
C TYR A 33 -2.23 6.35 -3.29
N LEU A 34 -1.08 7.03 -3.34
CA LEU A 34 0.22 6.36 -3.39
C LEU A 34 0.51 5.57 -2.11
N MET A 35 0.12 6.10 -0.95
CA MET A 35 0.28 5.37 0.31
C MET A 35 -0.67 4.16 0.38
N THR A 36 -1.91 4.27 -0.13
CA THR A 36 -2.82 3.12 -0.22
C THR A 36 -2.28 2.06 -1.17
N LEU A 37 -1.74 2.46 -2.32
CA LEU A 37 -1.12 1.54 -3.28
C LEU A 37 0.14 0.87 -2.70
N ALA A 38 0.93 1.60 -1.91
CA ALA A 38 2.07 1.06 -1.18
C ALA A 38 1.65 0.02 -0.15
N LEU A 39 0.62 0.32 0.66
CA LEU A 39 0.07 -0.61 1.64
C LEU A 39 -0.48 -1.86 0.96
N ALA A 40 -1.32 -1.69 -0.06
CA ALA A 40 -1.91 -2.82 -0.78
C ALA A 40 -0.83 -3.68 -1.46
N THR A 41 0.23 -3.06 -2.00
CA THR A 41 1.40 -3.79 -2.52
C THR A 41 2.09 -4.58 -1.40
N ALA A 42 2.39 -3.95 -0.26
CA ALA A 42 3.06 -4.61 0.86
C ALA A 42 2.22 -5.79 1.42
N VAL A 43 0.92 -5.61 1.57
CA VAL A 43 0.01 -6.68 2.01
C VAL A 43 0.01 -7.81 0.99
N TYR A 44 -0.23 -7.52 -0.28
CA TYR A 44 -0.35 -8.55 -1.32
C TYR A 44 0.94 -9.35 -1.50
N THR A 45 2.10 -8.68 -1.63
CA THR A 45 3.37 -9.38 -1.89
C THR A 45 3.76 -10.33 -0.77
N ASN A 46 3.45 -9.98 0.48
CA ASN A 46 3.71 -10.86 1.62
C ASN A 46 2.64 -11.95 1.73
N ALA A 47 1.36 -11.61 1.59
CA ALA A 47 0.27 -12.59 1.67
C ALA A 47 0.31 -13.61 0.52
N SER A 48 0.91 -13.28 -0.62
CA SER A 48 1.12 -14.19 -1.77
C SER A 48 2.45 -14.93 -1.74
N SER A 49 3.22 -14.84 -0.66
CA SER A 49 4.52 -15.51 -0.54
C SER A 49 4.33 -16.96 -0.08
N ILE A 50 4.74 -17.89 -0.94
CA ILE A 50 4.80 -19.32 -0.61
C ILE A 50 5.74 -19.53 0.57
N ASP A 51 6.94 -18.94 0.52
CA ASP A 51 7.95 -19.08 1.56
C ASP A 51 7.42 -18.64 2.94
N LEU A 52 6.73 -17.48 3.02
CA LEU A 52 6.16 -17.01 4.28
C LEU A 52 5.06 -17.92 4.80
N LEU A 53 4.20 -18.44 3.91
CA LEU A 53 3.15 -19.37 4.33
C LEU A 53 3.74 -20.71 4.78
N THR A 54 4.70 -21.25 4.04
CA THR A 54 5.41 -22.49 4.38
C THR A 54 6.10 -22.37 5.73
N GLU A 55 6.85 -21.29 5.95
CA GLU A 55 7.52 -21.06 7.23
C GLU A 55 6.50 -20.83 8.36
N GLY A 56 5.44 -20.08 8.10
CA GLY A 56 4.35 -19.87 9.06
C GLY A 56 3.69 -21.18 9.49
N VAL A 57 3.47 -22.11 8.56
CA VAL A 57 2.94 -23.45 8.82
C VAL A 57 3.94 -24.24 9.68
N ARG A 58 5.21 -24.34 9.26
CA ARG A 58 6.24 -25.08 10.01
C ARG A 58 6.41 -24.59 11.46
N GLN A 59 6.33 -23.27 11.67
CA GLN A 59 6.55 -22.69 12.99
C GLN A 59 5.33 -22.77 13.92
N ASN A 60 4.12 -22.79 13.38
CA ASN A 60 2.91 -22.55 14.17
C ASN A 60 1.88 -23.69 14.12
N VAL A 61 2.01 -24.63 13.19
CA VAL A 61 1.10 -25.79 13.06
C VAL A 61 1.78 -27.02 13.62
N ASP A 62 1.08 -27.76 14.49
CA ASP A 62 1.51 -29.10 14.91
C ASP A 62 1.28 -30.08 13.75
N LEU A 63 2.28 -30.18 12.87
CA LEU A 63 2.22 -30.96 11.64
C LEU A 63 1.78 -32.40 11.90
N ALA A 64 2.31 -33.03 12.95
CA ALA A 64 1.97 -34.40 13.32
C ALA A 64 0.49 -34.55 13.72
N ALA A 65 -0.06 -33.59 14.49
CA ALA A 65 -1.46 -33.60 14.89
C ALA A 65 -2.42 -33.43 13.70
N VAL A 66 -1.99 -32.71 12.67
CA VAL A 66 -2.77 -32.47 11.45
C VAL A 66 -2.44 -33.42 10.30
N GLY A 67 -1.64 -34.46 10.54
CA GLY A 67 -1.28 -35.45 9.52
C GLY A 67 -0.37 -34.93 8.40
N LEU A 68 0.31 -33.80 8.63
CA LEU A 68 1.34 -33.25 7.74
C LEU A 68 2.73 -33.73 8.17
N ASP A 69 3.61 -33.96 7.20
CA ASP A 69 5.06 -34.00 7.44
C ASP A 69 5.71 -32.66 7.01
N GLU A 70 7.00 -32.51 7.34
CA GLU A 70 7.78 -31.29 7.05
C GLU A 70 7.87 -30.97 5.54
N ASP A 71 7.84 -32.01 4.71
CA ASP A 71 7.87 -31.90 3.24
C ASP A 71 6.49 -31.48 2.69
N SER A 72 5.42 -31.78 3.43
CA SER A 72 4.04 -31.47 3.06
C SER A 72 3.64 -30.01 3.32
N ALA A 73 4.35 -29.29 4.20
CA ALA A 73 4.08 -27.87 4.50
C ALA A 73 4.21 -26.97 3.25
N GLU A 74 5.21 -27.23 2.41
CA GLU A 74 5.40 -26.51 1.15
C GLU A 74 4.27 -26.82 0.15
N THR A 75 3.91 -28.10 0.02
CA THR A 75 2.80 -28.53 -0.84
C THR A 75 1.46 -27.92 -0.41
N PHE A 76 1.21 -27.87 0.91
CA PHE A 76 0.04 -27.20 1.48
C PHE A 76 0.01 -25.71 1.13
N ALA A 77 1.13 -25.00 1.31
CA ALA A 77 1.24 -23.58 1.01
C ALA A 77 1.03 -23.30 -0.49
N LEU A 78 1.68 -24.09 -1.35
CA LEU A 78 1.56 -24.01 -2.81
C LEU A 78 0.11 -24.21 -3.26
N ARG A 79 -0.58 -25.24 -2.78
CA ARG A 79 -1.97 -25.52 -3.16
C ARG A 79 -2.92 -24.43 -2.66
N THR A 80 -2.72 -23.97 -1.44
CA THR A 80 -3.54 -22.91 -0.84
C THR A 80 -3.39 -21.60 -1.61
N LEU A 81 -2.16 -21.14 -1.87
CA LEU A 81 -1.94 -19.92 -2.63
C LEU A 81 -2.33 -20.04 -4.10
N SER A 82 -2.10 -21.20 -4.73
CA SER A 82 -2.54 -21.46 -6.11
C SER A 82 -4.06 -21.30 -6.24
N TYR A 83 -4.82 -21.85 -5.29
CA TYR A 83 -6.27 -21.65 -5.24
C TYR A 83 -6.64 -20.18 -5.00
N LEU A 84 -6.07 -19.53 -3.99
CA LEU A 84 -6.39 -18.13 -3.65
C LEU A 84 -6.05 -17.15 -4.77
N GLN A 85 -4.99 -17.40 -5.53
CA GLN A 85 -4.59 -16.62 -6.70
C GLN A 85 -5.45 -16.93 -7.95
N GLY A 86 -6.29 -17.96 -7.90
CA GLY A 86 -7.12 -18.38 -9.02
C GLY A 86 -6.40 -19.23 -10.07
N ASN A 87 -5.24 -19.80 -9.73
CA ASN A 87 -4.50 -20.74 -10.57
C ASN A 87 -5.02 -22.18 -10.46
N SER A 88 -5.84 -22.48 -9.44
CA SER A 88 -6.57 -23.74 -9.26
C SER A 88 -8.06 -23.46 -9.04
N ASP A 89 -8.92 -24.27 -9.64
CA ASP A 89 -10.38 -24.15 -9.49
C ASP A 89 -10.88 -24.68 -8.15
N GLU A 90 -10.24 -25.72 -7.64
CA GLU A 90 -10.60 -26.38 -6.38
C GLU A 90 -9.48 -26.19 -5.34
N TRP A 91 -9.90 -26.04 -4.08
CA TRP A 91 -8.99 -26.07 -2.94
C TRP A 91 -9.05 -27.47 -2.34
N ASP A 92 -8.13 -28.34 -2.78
CA ASP A 92 -8.03 -29.72 -2.32
C ASP A 92 -6.71 -29.96 -1.59
N ILE A 93 -6.81 -30.10 -0.27
CA ILE A 93 -5.71 -30.44 0.65
C ILE A 93 -5.79 -31.90 1.17
N SER A 94 -6.74 -32.71 0.68
CA SER A 94 -6.97 -34.09 1.13
C SER A 94 -5.74 -35.00 0.89
N GLN A 95 -5.03 -34.75 -0.21
CA GLN A 95 -3.79 -35.46 -0.55
C GLN A 95 -2.61 -35.09 0.35
N VAL A 96 -2.71 -33.99 1.09
CA VAL A 96 -1.63 -33.46 1.93
C VAL A 96 -1.86 -33.84 3.40
N VAL A 97 -3.12 -33.77 3.86
CA VAL A 97 -3.53 -34.01 5.25
C VAL A 97 -3.89 -35.50 5.51
N GLY A 98 -3.84 -36.35 4.47
CA GLY A 98 -4.37 -37.70 4.49
C GLY A 98 -5.91 -37.70 4.51
N GLU A 99 -6.54 -38.63 3.80
CA GLU A 99 -8.00 -38.62 3.52
C GLU A 99 -8.93 -38.66 4.77
N SER A 100 -8.42 -38.71 6.00
CA SER A 100 -9.23 -39.11 7.17
C SER A 100 -9.06 -38.34 8.49
N ILE A 101 -8.18 -37.32 8.59
CA ILE A 101 -7.84 -36.77 9.92
C ILE A 101 -8.54 -35.43 10.24
N LEU A 102 -8.79 -34.57 9.25
CA LEU A 102 -9.35 -33.23 9.49
C LEU A 102 -10.64 -32.98 8.69
N PRO A 103 -11.83 -33.03 9.32
CA PRO A 103 -13.06 -32.64 8.64
C PRO A 103 -13.03 -31.15 8.33
N ILE A 104 -13.21 -30.79 7.06
CA ILE A 104 -13.30 -29.40 6.61
C ILE A 104 -14.78 -29.00 6.56
N PRO A 105 -15.23 -28.05 7.42
CA PRO A 105 -16.62 -27.61 7.40
C PRO A 105 -16.99 -26.88 6.10
N GLU A 106 -18.24 -27.02 5.63
CA GLU A 106 -18.73 -26.27 4.46
C GLU A 106 -18.61 -24.75 4.64
N ALA A 107 -18.82 -24.25 5.87
CA ALA A 107 -18.65 -22.84 6.19
C ALA A 107 -17.21 -22.36 5.96
N PHE A 108 -16.21 -23.20 6.26
CA PHE A 108 -14.82 -22.89 5.99
C PHE A 108 -14.52 -22.88 4.48
N MET A 109 -15.08 -23.84 3.73
CA MET A 109 -14.96 -23.85 2.26
C MET A 109 -15.57 -22.59 1.63
N ALA A 110 -16.75 -22.17 2.11
CA ALA A 110 -17.38 -20.93 1.67
C ALA A 110 -16.52 -19.70 1.99
N HIS A 111 -15.90 -19.67 3.17
CA HIS A 111 -14.95 -18.63 3.54
C HIS A 111 -13.73 -18.59 2.59
N MET A 112 -13.11 -19.75 2.31
CA MET A 112 -11.99 -19.83 1.36
C MET A 112 -12.36 -19.31 -0.03
N ALA A 113 -13.58 -19.60 -0.51
CA ALA A 113 -14.09 -19.06 -1.77
C ALA A 113 -14.24 -17.53 -1.72
N ASN A 114 -14.74 -16.98 -0.60
CA ASN A 114 -14.83 -15.53 -0.41
C ASN A 114 -13.46 -14.86 -0.33
N VAL A 115 -12.48 -15.47 0.35
CA VAL A 115 -11.10 -14.97 0.37
C VAL A 115 -10.52 -14.95 -1.05
N ARG A 116 -10.69 -16.03 -1.82
CA ARG A 116 -10.26 -16.11 -3.23
C ARG A 116 -10.89 -15.00 -4.07
N TYR A 117 -12.17 -14.69 -3.88
CA TYR A 117 -12.85 -13.62 -4.62
C TYR A 117 -12.14 -12.26 -4.51
N TRP A 118 -11.61 -11.95 -3.32
CA TRP A 118 -10.83 -10.74 -3.08
C TRP A 118 -9.37 -10.86 -3.50
N PHE A 119 -8.78 -12.04 -3.29
CA PHE A 119 -7.35 -12.28 -3.46
C PHE A 119 -6.93 -12.45 -4.93
N ALA A 120 -7.68 -13.23 -5.71
CA ALA A 120 -7.35 -13.54 -7.10
C ALA A 120 -7.21 -12.29 -8.00
N PRO A 121 -8.14 -11.31 -7.99
CA PRO A 121 -8.00 -10.12 -8.84
C PRO A 121 -6.97 -9.10 -8.30
N ALA A 122 -6.44 -9.29 -7.07
CA ALA A 122 -5.67 -8.25 -6.39
C ALA A 122 -4.38 -7.86 -7.16
N ASP A 123 -3.64 -8.81 -7.73
CA ASP A 123 -2.45 -8.48 -8.54
C ASP A 123 -2.81 -7.65 -9.77
N THR A 124 -3.89 -8.01 -10.46
CA THR A 124 -4.38 -7.26 -11.63
C THR A 124 -4.78 -5.84 -11.22
N LEU A 125 -5.50 -5.67 -10.11
CA LEU A 125 -5.88 -4.35 -9.59
C LEU A 125 -4.66 -3.52 -9.17
N LEU A 126 -3.66 -4.14 -8.54
CA LEU A 126 -2.40 -3.50 -8.19
C LEU A 126 -1.62 -3.09 -9.43
N PHE A 127 -1.54 -3.94 -10.45
CA PHE A 127 -0.94 -3.63 -11.73
C PHE A 127 -1.61 -2.42 -12.38
N MET A 128 -2.95 -2.42 -12.47
CA MET A 128 -3.71 -1.27 -12.98
C MET A 128 -3.44 0.00 -12.17
N GLY A 129 -3.36 -0.10 -10.83
CA GLY A 129 -3.02 1.02 -9.97
C GLY A 129 -1.62 1.58 -10.26
N ARG A 130 -0.62 0.71 -10.42
CA ARG A 130 0.74 1.09 -10.82
C ARG A 130 0.75 1.75 -12.19
N MET A 131 -0.04 1.26 -13.15
CA MET A 131 -0.16 1.88 -14.48
C MET A 131 -0.75 3.29 -14.41
N ILE A 132 -1.72 3.55 -13.52
CA ILE A 132 -2.24 4.91 -13.31
C ILE A 132 -1.12 5.86 -12.85
N VAL A 133 -0.27 5.42 -11.92
CA VAL A 133 0.90 6.21 -11.47
C VAL A 133 1.87 6.46 -12.63
N LEU A 134 2.23 5.41 -13.37
CA LEU A 134 3.16 5.52 -14.50
C LEU A 134 2.64 6.43 -15.60
N LEU A 135 1.34 6.40 -15.91
CA LEU A 135 0.73 7.28 -16.90
C LEU A 135 0.60 8.73 -16.40
N ALA A 136 0.39 8.94 -15.10
CA ALA A 136 0.31 10.27 -14.51
C ALA A 136 1.69 10.98 -14.44
N LEU A 137 2.78 10.22 -14.28
CA LEU A 137 4.14 10.76 -14.16
C LEU A 137 4.57 11.64 -15.36
N PRO A 138 4.45 11.20 -16.63
CA PRO A 138 4.75 12.03 -17.80
C PRO A 138 3.92 13.31 -17.86
N TRP A 139 2.65 13.30 -17.44
CA TRP A 139 1.83 14.52 -17.41
C TRP A 139 2.37 15.56 -16.43
N VAL A 140 2.84 15.10 -15.26
CA VAL A 140 3.51 15.95 -14.28
C VAL A 140 4.84 16.46 -14.84
N LEU A 141 5.67 15.59 -15.41
CA LEU A 141 7.02 15.95 -15.91
C LEU A 141 6.99 16.82 -17.18
N LEU A 142 6.13 16.52 -18.16
CA LEU A 142 5.98 17.27 -19.41
C LEU A 142 5.25 18.58 -19.21
N GLY A 143 4.29 18.63 -18.27
CA GLY A 143 3.65 19.87 -17.85
C GLY A 143 4.69 20.87 -17.36
N VAL A 144 5.63 20.42 -16.53
CA VAL A 144 6.77 21.21 -16.05
C VAL A 144 7.68 21.66 -17.21
N LYS A 145 8.05 20.76 -18.14
CA LYS A 145 8.90 21.13 -19.30
C LYS A 145 8.26 22.16 -20.24
N ARG A 146 6.94 22.15 -20.41
CA ARG A 146 6.20 23.07 -21.30
C ARG A 146 5.79 24.39 -20.63
N GLY A 147 6.32 24.69 -19.44
CA GLY A 147 5.98 25.90 -18.69
C GLY A 147 4.53 25.94 -18.19
N ARG A 148 3.78 24.83 -18.28
CA ARG A 148 2.46 24.73 -17.64
C ARG A 148 2.69 24.55 -16.15
N LYS A 149 2.15 25.46 -15.34
CA LYS A 149 2.18 25.31 -13.88
C LYS A 149 1.29 24.13 -13.47
N VAL A 150 1.84 22.91 -13.46
CA VAL A 150 1.26 21.80 -12.70
C VAL A 150 1.36 22.23 -11.25
N CYS A 151 0.23 22.62 -10.68
CA CYS A 151 0.21 23.12 -9.31
C CYS A 151 0.31 21.92 -8.37
N PHE A 152 1.54 21.55 -8.02
CA PHE A 152 1.84 20.54 -7.00
C PHE A 152 2.01 21.24 -5.64
N SER A 153 1.41 20.66 -4.60
CA SER A 153 1.49 21.16 -3.23
C SER A 153 2.17 20.12 -2.36
N LEU A 154 3.41 20.41 -1.93
CA LEU A 154 4.13 19.57 -0.95
C LEU A 154 3.29 19.38 0.32
N LYS A 155 2.69 20.46 0.83
CA LYS A 155 1.82 20.39 2.01
C LYS A 155 0.63 19.45 1.79
N GLY A 156 -0.04 19.54 0.64
CA GLY A 156 -1.15 18.63 0.30
C GLY A 156 -0.69 17.18 0.25
N TYR A 157 0.38 16.90 -0.49
CA TYR A 157 0.97 15.57 -0.63
C TYR A 157 1.31 14.93 0.72
N TYR A 158 2.10 15.61 1.55
CA TYR A 158 2.49 15.09 2.86
C TYR A 158 1.30 14.98 3.82
N THR A 159 0.30 15.86 3.73
CA THR A 159 -0.92 15.72 4.54
C THR A 159 -1.65 14.42 4.17
N GLY A 160 -1.86 14.16 2.88
CA GLY A 160 -2.49 12.93 2.42
C GLY A 160 -1.71 11.67 2.82
N ALA A 161 -0.39 11.71 2.67
CA ALA A 161 0.48 10.61 3.08
C ALA A 161 0.46 10.38 4.60
N LEU A 162 0.52 11.45 5.40
CA LEU A 162 0.56 11.37 6.86
C LEU A 162 -0.74 10.82 7.45
N ILE A 163 -1.89 11.15 6.85
CA ILE A 163 -3.19 10.60 7.29
C ILE A 163 -3.13 9.06 7.28
N LEU A 164 -2.67 8.46 6.17
CA LEU A 164 -2.58 6.99 6.11
C LEU A 164 -1.47 6.45 7.02
N LEU A 165 -0.31 7.11 7.07
CA LEU A 165 0.78 6.67 7.94
C LEU A 165 0.39 6.64 9.41
N VAL A 166 -0.31 7.65 9.91
CA VAL A 166 -0.80 7.69 11.30
C VAL A 166 -1.81 6.57 11.54
N PHE A 167 -2.73 6.35 10.59
CA PHE A 167 -3.68 5.25 10.68
C PHE A 167 -2.99 3.88 10.75
N ILE A 168 -2.05 3.61 9.84
CA ILE A 168 -1.32 2.34 9.78
C ILE A 168 -0.35 2.17 10.96
N ALA A 169 0.27 3.23 11.45
CA ALA A 169 1.05 3.17 12.68
C ALA A 169 0.18 2.80 13.88
N GLY A 170 -1.04 3.36 13.98
CA GLY A 170 -2.02 2.97 14.99
C GLY A 170 -2.40 1.49 14.89
N MET A 171 -2.64 0.99 13.67
CA MET A 171 -2.91 -0.43 13.43
C MET A 171 -1.71 -1.31 13.82
N GLY A 172 -0.48 -0.89 13.54
CA GLY A 172 0.73 -1.63 13.93
C GLY A 172 0.97 -1.65 15.44
N VAL A 173 0.71 -0.55 16.15
CA VAL A 173 0.74 -0.54 17.61
C VAL A 173 -0.34 -1.48 18.17
N TRP A 174 -1.56 -1.43 17.62
CA TRP A 174 -2.63 -2.34 18.05
C TRP A 174 -2.26 -3.80 17.77
N SER A 175 -1.71 -4.13 16.60
CA SER A 175 -1.33 -5.51 16.26
C SER A 175 -0.29 -6.09 17.22
N VAL A 176 0.60 -5.26 17.77
CA VAL A 176 1.61 -5.68 18.77
C VAL A 176 0.98 -5.89 20.15
N LEU A 177 0.03 -5.04 20.55
CA LEU A 177 -0.60 -5.10 21.87
C LEU A 177 -1.70 -6.17 21.95
N ASP A 178 -2.46 -6.35 20.88
CA ASP A 178 -3.62 -7.24 20.79
C ASP A 178 -3.91 -7.61 19.32
N PHE A 179 -3.09 -8.51 18.77
CA PHE A 179 -3.30 -9.01 17.40
C PHE A 179 -4.67 -9.65 17.23
N GLN A 180 -5.15 -10.40 18.23
CA GLN A 180 -6.43 -11.09 18.17
C GLN A 180 -7.59 -10.11 17.99
N GLY A 181 -7.66 -9.06 18.82
CA GLY A 181 -8.70 -8.05 18.73
C GLY A 181 -8.66 -7.27 17.42
N MET A 182 -7.45 -6.91 16.96
CA MET A 182 -7.25 -6.26 15.66
C MET A 182 -7.70 -7.16 14.50
N TRP A 183 -7.27 -8.42 14.48
CA TRP A 183 -7.58 -9.40 13.43
C TRP A 183 -9.08 -9.69 13.37
N HIS A 184 -9.72 -9.84 14.53
CA HIS A 184 -11.15 -10.05 14.64
C HIS A 184 -11.96 -8.87 14.11
N LEU A 185 -11.55 -7.63 14.41
CA LEU A 185 -12.22 -6.45 13.84
C LEU A 185 -12.04 -6.40 12.32
N LEU A 186 -10.84 -6.70 11.81
CA LEU A 186 -10.57 -6.75 10.38
C LEU A 186 -11.48 -7.76 9.67
N HIS A 187 -11.62 -8.97 10.23
CA HIS A 187 -12.52 -10.00 9.70
C HIS A 187 -13.96 -9.53 9.73
N LYS A 188 -14.44 -8.97 10.85
CA LYS A 188 -15.81 -8.44 10.94
C LYS A 188 -16.14 -7.39 9.87
N VAL A 189 -15.16 -6.57 9.47
CA VAL A 189 -15.38 -5.47 8.52
C VAL A 189 -15.21 -5.93 7.07
N ILE A 190 -14.23 -6.78 6.78
CA ILE A 190 -13.83 -7.13 5.40
C ILE A 190 -14.37 -8.50 4.98
N ILE A 191 -14.29 -9.50 5.85
CA ILE A 191 -14.66 -10.91 5.56
C ILE A 191 -15.44 -11.47 6.76
N PRO A 192 -16.71 -11.04 6.96
CA PRO A 192 -17.45 -11.30 8.20
C PRO A 192 -17.77 -12.77 8.45
N ASP A 193 -17.72 -13.59 7.39
CA ASP A 193 -17.85 -15.05 7.42
C ASP A 193 -16.55 -15.77 7.84
N GLY A 194 -15.45 -15.04 8.05
CA GLY A 194 -14.13 -15.58 8.37
C GLY A 194 -13.79 -15.70 9.86
N ILE A 195 -14.79 -15.83 10.73
CA ILE A 195 -14.58 -15.94 12.18
C ILE A 195 -14.97 -17.34 12.63
N PHE A 196 -13.95 -18.15 12.90
CA PHE A 196 -14.10 -19.54 13.33
C PHE A 196 -13.65 -19.71 14.78
N SER A 197 -14.23 -20.69 15.47
CA SER A 197 -13.79 -21.05 16.82
C SER A 197 -12.44 -21.75 16.76
N ALA A 198 -11.51 -21.40 17.64
CA ALA A 198 -10.23 -22.11 17.78
C ALA A 198 -10.38 -23.61 18.12
N ALA A 199 -11.57 -24.02 18.58
CA ALA A 199 -11.88 -25.42 18.84
C ALA A 199 -12.27 -26.21 17.57
N GLU A 200 -12.51 -25.54 16.44
CA GLU A 200 -12.79 -26.23 15.18
C GLU A 200 -11.51 -26.90 14.66
N PRO A 201 -11.56 -28.20 14.27
CA PRO A 201 -10.37 -28.93 13.85
C PRO A 201 -9.57 -28.23 12.74
N ILE A 202 -10.25 -27.61 11.77
CA ILE A 202 -9.62 -26.88 10.67
C ILE A 202 -8.73 -25.72 11.15
N MET A 203 -9.01 -25.13 12.31
CA MET A 203 -8.22 -24.03 12.86
C MET A 203 -6.85 -24.48 13.39
N GLN A 204 -6.59 -25.79 13.49
CA GLN A 204 -5.25 -26.32 13.75
C GLN A 204 -4.31 -26.08 12.55
N LEU A 205 -4.84 -26.02 11.32
CA LEU A 205 -4.06 -25.66 10.12
C LEU A 205 -3.92 -24.15 9.93
N PHE A 206 -4.81 -23.37 10.54
CA PHE A 206 -4.86 -21.91 10.43
C PHE A 206 -4.86 -21.24 11.81
N PRO A 207 -3.84 -21.51 12.66
CA PRO A 207 -3.78 -20.91 13.99
C PRO A 207 -3.57 -19.40 13.88
N LEU A 208 -4.04 -18.65 14.88
CA LEU A 208 -3.93 -17.19 14.88
C LEU A 208 -2.47 -16.72 14.71
N GLN A 209 -1.51 -17.47 15.27
CA GLN A 209 -0.08 -17.15 15.22
C GLN A 209 0.49 -17.21 13.79
N LEU A 210 -0.04 -18.10 12.94
CA LEU A 210 0.32 -18.15 11.52
C LEU A 210 0.01 -16.80 10.84
N PHE A 211 -1.15 -16.21 11.13
CA PHE A 211 -1.53 -14.90 10.58
C PHE A 211 -0.74 -13.75 11.22
N ALA A 212 -0.45 -13.83 12.52
CA ALA A 212 0.37 -12.85 13.21
C ALA A 212 1.78 -12.73 12.62
N GLY A 213 2.33 -13.84 12.12
CA GLY A 213 3.63 -13.88 11.43
C GLY A 213 3.72 -12.98 10.18
N TYR A 214 2.60 -12.60 9.57
CA TYR A 214 2.59 -11.68 8.42
C TYR A 214 2.71 -10.20 8.81
N ALA A 215 2.49 -9.85 10.09
CA ALA A 215 2.45 -8.45 10.51
C ALA A 215 3.79 -7.74 10.26
N GLU A 216 4.90 -8.31 10.74
CA GLU A 216 6.23 -7.71 10.60
C GLU A 216 6.68 -7.56 9.13
N PRO A 217 6.60 -8.60 8.26
CA PRO A 217 6.94 -8.47 6.85
C PRO A 217 6.12 -7.39 6.13
N VAL A 218 4.81 -7.31 6.42
CA VAL A 218 3.92 -6.30 5.82
C VAL A 218 4.31 -4.89 6.27
N PHE A 219 4.49 -4.66 7.58
CA PHE A 219 4.88 -3.34 8.08
C PHE A 219 6.26 -2.92 7.61
N THR A 220 7.21 -3.86 7.50
CA THR A 220 8.55 -3.60 6.99
C THR A 220 8.51 -3.20 5.52
N ALA A 221 7.84 -3.98 4.67
CA ALA A 221 7.69 -3.67 3.24
C ALA A 221 6.98 -2.32 3.03
N PHE A 222 5.89 -2.07 3.78
CA PHE A 222 5.19 -0.80 3.73
C PHE A 222 6.10 0.36 4.15
N GLY A 223 6.83 0.23 5.25
CA GLY A 223 7.76 1.25 5.75
C GLY A 223 8.84 1.61 4.72
N ILE A 224 9.42 0.61 4.05
CA ILE A 224 10.41 0.81 2.98
C ILE A 224 9.79 1.58 1.80
N ILE A 225 8.65 1.11 1.29
CA ILE A 225 8.00 1.75 0.13
C ILE A 225 7.56 3.18 0.47
N SER A 226 6.97 3.39 1.64
CA SER A 226 6.56 4.70 2.13
C SER A 226 7.74 5.65 2.29
N ALA A 227 8.87 5.20 2.83
CA ALA A 227 10.08 6.01 2.93
C ALA A 227 10.55 6.49 1.56
N LEU A 228 10.58 5.61 0.56
CA LEU A 228 10.93 5.97 -0.82
C LEU A 228 9.97 7.00 -1.41
N LEU A 229 8.66 6.83 -1.21
CA LEU A 229 7.63 7.76 -1.69
C LEU A 229 7.74 9.14 -1.02
N LEU A 230 8.08 9.20 0.26
CA LEU A 230 8.26 10.46 0.99
C LEU A 230 9.55 11.19 0.58
N ILE A 231 10.63 10.48 0.28
CA ILE A 231 11.92 11.08 -0.07
C ILE A 231 11.92 11.62 -1.51
N ALA A 232 11.23 10.96 -2.45
CA ALA A 232 11.28 11.31 -3.87
C ALA A 232 10.92 12.79 -4.19
N PRO A 233 9.84 13.38 -3.63
CA PRO A 233 9.52 14.80 -3.84
C PRO A 233 10.57 15.76 -3.27
N LEU A 234 11.26 15.40 -2.18
CA LEU A 234 12.31 16.24 -1.58
C LEU A 234 13.53 16.31 -2.49
N ILE A 235 14.00 15.16 -2.98
CA ILE A 235 15.13 15.09 -3.91
C ILE A 235 14.83 15.90 -5.17
N TRP A 236 13.62 15.78 -5.70
CA TRP A 236 13.22 16.55 -6.88
C TRP A 236 13.18 18.05 -6.61
N GLY A 237 12.64 18.48 -5.47
CA GLY A 237 12.63 19.89 -5.05
C GLY A 237 14.04 20.47 -4.88
N MET A 238 14.96 19.72 -4.28
CA MET A 238 16.35 20.14 -4.10
C MET A 238 17.09 20.30 -5.44
N LYS A 239 16.93 19.35 -6.38
CA LYS A 239 17.55 19.44 -7.71
C LYS A 239 17.02 20.63 -8.51
N ALA A 240 15.71 20.89 -8.45
CA ALA A 240 15.11 22.05 -9.10
C ALA A 240 15.65 23.37 -8.55
N TYR A 241 15.78 23.49 -7.21
CA TYR A 241 16.35 24.67 -6.57
C TYR A 241 17.82 24.93 -6.96
N ALA A 242 18.66 23.89 -6.98
CA ALA A 242 20.07 24.01 -7.37
C ALA A 242 20.22 24.54 -8.81
N SER A 243 19.45 23.98 -9.75
CA SER A 243 19.48 24.40 -11.17
C SER A 243 19.05 25.86 -11.39
N HIS A 244 18.11 26.37 -10.61
CA HIS A 244 17.69 27.76 -10.67
C HIS A 244 18.77 28.72 -10.15
N LYS A 245 19.49 28.32 -9.10
CA LYS A 245 20.56 29.14 -8.49
C LYS A 245 21.76 29.28 -9.44
N GLU A 246 22.13 28.22 -10.15
CA GLU A 246 23.22 28.25 -11.14
C GLU A 246 22.89 29.06 -12.40
N GLY A 247 21.61 29.14 -12.79
CA GLY A 247 21.17 29.92 -13.96
C GLY A 247 20.85 31.40 -13.69
N SER A 248 20.95 31.86 -12.42
CA SER A 248 20.62 33.24 -12.07
C SER A 248 21.84 34.16 -12.25
N PRO A 249 21.76 35.24 -13.06
CA PRO A 249 22.91 36.13 -13.25
C PRO A 249 23.32 36.80 -11.94
N PRO A 250 24.63 37.08 -11.74
CA PRO A 250 25.11 37.69 -10.50
C PRO A 250 24.40 39.03 -10.27
N HIS A 251 23.89 39.21 -9.06
CA HIS A 251 23.21 40.41 -8.62
C HIS A 251 24.17 41.60 -8.75
N LYS A 252 23.98 42.44 -9.77
CA LYS A 252 24.75 43.69 -9.88
C LYS A 252 24.41 44.57 -8.67
N PRO A 253 25.41 45.04 -7.90
CA PRO A 253 25.16 45.98 -6.82
C PRO A 253 24.49 47.22 -7.41
N ARG A 254 23.44 47.67 -6.73
CA ARG A 254 22.68 48.85 -7.10
C ARG A 254 23.56 50.05 -6.75
N ASP A 255 24.16 50.69 -7.75
CA ASP A 255 24.92 51.91 -7.55
C ASP A 255 24.00 52.95 -6.88
N SER A 256 24.30 53.27 -5.62
CA SER A 256 23.70 54.36 -4.88
C SER A 256 24.18 55.68 -5.48
N LYS A 257 23.25 56.44 -6.05
CA LYS A 257 23.46 57.86 -6.37
C LYS A 257 23.50 58.70 -5.11
#